data_AF-T1BWJ2-F1
#
_entry.id   AF-T1BWJ2-F1
#
_cell.length_a   1.000
_cell.length_b   1.000
_cell.length_c   1.000
_cell.angle_alpha   90.00
_cell.angle_beta   90.00
_cell.angle_gamma   90.00
#
_symmetry.space_group_name_H-M   'P 1'
#
loop_
_entity.id
_entity.type
_entity.pdbx_description
1 polymer ?
#
loop_
_entity_poly.entity_id
_entity_poly.type
_entity_poly.pdbx_seq_one_letter_code
_entity_poly.pdbx_strand_id
1 'polypeptide(L)'
;MTFRGQRYIIQTHAGAPRYALHGRSITVCEHPDNTVTLLHGAEILPGRVFDPRRDGPEARIADDKSLNERVDQALTRTTRHAPWKPSPEHPWRRASWSTSKTATETEHN
;
A
#
# COMPACT_ATOMS: atom_id res chain seq x y z
N MET A 1 -9.07 5.39 1.87
CA MET A 1 -9.93 4.97 3.01
C MET A 1 -9.94 3.45 3.05
N THR A 2 -10.12 2.82 4.21
CA THR A 2 -10.21 1.35 4.33
C THR A 2 -11.49 0.96 5.05
N PHE A 3 -12.21 -0.04 4.53
CA PHE A 3 -13.39 -0.63 5.16
C PHE A 3 -13.35 -2.14 4.95
N ARG A 4 -13.60 -2.94 6.01
CA ARG A 4 -13.52 -4.42 5.99
C ARG A 4 -12.24 -4.97 5.34
N GLY A 5 -11.09 -4.34 5.60
CA GLY A 5 -9.80 -4.76 5.04
C GLY A 5 -9.63 -4.46 3.54
N GLN A 6 -10.59 -3.78 2.91
CA GLN A 6 -10.49 -3.33 1.53
C GLN A 6 -10.17 -1.85 1.47
N ARG A 7 -9.21 -1.48 0.61
CA ARG A 7 -8.89 -0.09 0.34
C ARG A 7 -9.79 0.46 -0.77
N TYR A 8 -10.43 1.58 -0.48
CA TYR A 8 -11.26 2.33 -1.42
C TYR A 8 -10.52 3.60 -1.85
N ILE A 9 -10.45 3.79 -3.17
CA ILE A 9 -10.00 5.02 -3.82
C ILE A 9 -11.26 5.79 -4.21
N ILE A 10 -11.45 6.93 -3.56
CA ILE A 10 -12.59 7.82 -3.80
C ILE A 10 -12.19 8.80 -4.90
N GLN A 11 -13.00 8.85 -5.96
CA GLN A 11 -12.83 9.83 -7.03
C GLN A 11 -13.69 11.04 -6.71
N THR A 12 -13.09 12.22 -6.86
CA THR A 12 -13.79 13.50 -6.81
C THR A 12 -13.97 14.00 -8.24
N HIS A 13 -14.84 15.00 -8.43
CA HIS A 13 -15.10 15.59 -9.74
C HIS A 13 -13.81 16.09 -10.41
N ALA A 14 -13.77 16.04 -11.75
CA ALA A 14 -12.63 16.53 -12.51
C ALA A 14 -12.38 18.02 -12.20
N GLY A 15 -11.16 18.36 -11.80
CA GLY A 15 -10.77 19.72 -11.38
C GLY A 15 -10.97 20.01 -9.89
N ALA A 16 -11.56 19.10 -9.11
CA ALA A 16 -11.59 19.25 -7.66
C ALA A 16 -10.16 19.18 -7.07
N PRO A 17 -9.85 20.01 -6.07
CA PRO A 17 -8.55 19.96 -5.41
C PRO A 17 -8.34 18.60 -4.74
N ARG A 18 -7.09 18.14 -4.67
CA ARG A 18 -6.71 16.84 -4.08
C ARG A 18 -7.22 16.66 -2.64
N TYR A 19 -7.44 17.77 -1.94
CA TYR A 19 -7.93 17.84 -0.55
C TYR A 19 -9.44 18.13 -0.45
N ALA A 20 -10.22 18.00 -1.52
CA ALA A 20 -11.65 18.33 -1.51
C ALA A 20 -12.47 17.59 -0.44
N LEU A 21 -12.04 16.39 -0.06
CA LEU A 21 -12.67 15.58 0.99
C LEU A 21 -11.91 15.62 2.33
N HIS A 22 -10.88 16.46 2.45
CA HIS A 22 -10.08 16.53 3.68
C HIS A 22 -10.91 17.07 4.85
N GLY A 23 -10.91 16.35 5.97
CA GLY A 23 -11.72 16.70 7.15
C GLY A 23 -13.23 16.49 6.99
N ARG A 24 -13.68 15.93 5.85
CA ARG A 24 -15.08 15.60 5.62
C ARG A 24 -15.37 14.16 6.01
N SER A 25 -16.56 13.92 6.54
CA SER A 25 -17.04 12.58 6.87
C SER A 25 -17.59 11.90 5.62
N ILE A 26 -17.16 10.67 5.38
CA ILE A 26 -17.68 9.80 4.32
C ILE A 26 -18.53 8.72 4.97
N THR A 27 -19.78 8.60 4.57
CA THR A 27 -20.67 7.53 5.00
C THR A 27 -20.49 6.32 4.10
N VAL A 28 -20.40 5.14 4.71
CA VAL A 28 -20.26 3.86 4.01
C VAL A 28 -21.55 3.08 4.20
N CYS A 29 -22.24 2.80 3.10
CA CYS A 29 -23.44 1.97 3.10
C CYS A 29 -23.09 0.60 2.51
N GLU A 30 -23.21 -0.45 3.32
CA GLU A 30 -23.13 -1.84 2.87
C GLU A 30 -24.54 -2.34 2.61
N HIS A 31 -24.80 -2.81 1.39
CA HIS A 31 -26.08 -3.36 0.97
C HIS A 31 -26.13 -4.87 1.22
N PRO A 32 -27.33 -5.49 1.25
CA PRO A 32 -27.48 -6.93 1.47
C PRO A 32 -26.78 -7.81 0.42
N ASP A 33 -26.59 -7.30 -0.80
CA ASP A 33 -25.85 -7.96 -1.88
C ASP A 33 -24.32 -7.83 -1.74
N ASN A 34 -23.84 -7.28 -0.62
CA ASN A 34 -22.45 -6.94 -0.33
C ASN A 34 -21.85 -5.83 -1.22
N THR A 35 -22.68 -5.11 -1.97
CA THR A 35 -22.20 -3.90 -2.63
C THR A 35 -22.00 -2.78 -1.62
N VAL A 36 -21.01 -1.92 -1.86
CA VAL A 36 -20.71 -0.80 -0.98
C VAL A 36 -20.90 0.50 -1.74
N THR A 37 -21.68 1.42 -1.18
CA THR A 37 -21.84 2.78 -1.67
C THR A 37 -21.16 3.76 -0.72
N LEU A 38 -20.39 4.69 -1.28
CA LEU A 38 -19.72 5.76 -0.54
C LEU A 38 -20.50 7.06 -0.73
N LEU A 39 -20.80 7.75 0.37
CA LEU A 39 -21.59 8.98 0.36
C LEU A 39 -20.86 10.11 1.06
N HIS A 40 -21.02 11.32 0.56
CA HIS A 40 -20.67 12.55 1.26
C HIS A 40 -21.92 13.44 1.32
N GLY A 41 -22.50 13.57 2.52
CA GLY A 41 -23.85 14.14 2.66
C GLY A 41 -24.87 13.27 1.91
N ALA A 42 -25.55 13.85 0.92
CA ALA A 42 -26.51 13.15 0.06
C ALA A 42 -25.91 12.71 -1.29
N GLU A 43 -24.65 13.03 -1.57
CA GLU A 43 -24.00 12.74 -2.84
C GLU A 43 -23.32 11.36 -2.81
N ILE A 44 -23.57 10.55 -3.83
CA ILE A 44 -22.85 9.29 -4.05
C ILE A 44 -21.50 9.59 -4.70
N LEU A 45 -20.43 9.15 -4.05
CA LEU A 45 -19.08 9.32 -4.55
C LEU A 45 -18.66 8.12 -5.41
N PRO A 46 -18.17 8.34 -6.64
CA PRO A 46 -17.59 7.27 -7.43
C PRO A 46 -16.34 6.74 -6.74
N GLY A 47 -16.30 5.44 -6.53
CA GLY A 47 -15.21 4.76 -5.84
C GLY A 47 -14.76 3.54 -6.61
N ARG A 48 -13.46 3.25 -6.54
CA ARG A 48 -12.91 1.97 -7.00
C ARG A 48 -12.28 1.25 -5.82
N VAL A 49 -12.55 -0.04 -5.75
CA VAL A 49 -11.92 -0.94 -4.79
C VAL A 49 -10.55 -1.32 -5.32
N PHE A 50 -9.52 -1.15 -4.51
CA PHE A 50 -8.15 -1.48 -4.90
C PHE A 50 -7.78 -2.92 -4.52
N ASP A 51 -8.20 -3.38 -3.35
CA ASP A 51 -7.88 -4.71 -2.82
C ASP A 51 -9.09 -5.67 -2.92
N PRO A 52 -8.89 -6.94 -3.27
CA PRO A 52 -9.97 -7.94 -3.21
C PRO A 52 -10.52 -8.06 -1.78
N ARG A 53 -11.81 -8.40 -1.66
CA ARG A 53 -12.47 -8.51 -0.35
C ARG A 53 -11.79 -9.61 0.44
N ARG A 54 -11.17 -9.23 1.55
CA ARG A 54 -10.68 -10.18 2.54
C ARG A 54 -11.87 -10.61 3.40
N ASP A 55 -12.84 -11.28 2.79
CA ASP A 55 -13.86 -12.04 3.52
C ASP A 55 -13.19 -13.33 4.01
N GLY A 56 -12.33 -13.19 4.99
CA GLY A 56 -11.62 -14.30 5.58
C GLY A 56 -11.41 -14.07 7.07
N PRO A 57 -11.24 -15.14 7.87
CA PRO A 57 -11.01 -15.09 9.30
C PRO A 57 -9.73 -14.31 9.70
N GLU A 58 -8.98 -13.76 8.75
CA GLU A 58 -7.88 -12.81 9.00
C GLU A 58 -8.34 -11.47 9.58
N ALA A 59 -9.62 -11.10 9.39
CA ALA A 59 -10.20 -9.91 10.04
C ALA A 59 -10.62 -10.17 11.50
N ARG A 60 -10.78 -11.44 11.91
CA ARG A 60 -10.74 -11.77 13.33
C ARG A 60 -9.27 -11.65 13.72
N ILE A 61 -8.98 -10.77 14.69
CA ILE A 61 -7.70 -10.78 15.39
C ILE A 61 -7.44 -12.25 15.73
N ALA A 62 -6.43 -12.82 15.07
CA ALA A 62 -6.05 -14.20 15.29
C ALA A 62 -5.72 -14.30 16.78
N ASP A 63 -6.25 -15.31 17.48
CA ASP A 63 -5.83 -15.58 18.85
C ASP A 63 -4.30 -15.62 18.90
N ASP A 64 -3.67 -15.03 19.92
CA ASP A 64 -2.23 -14.76 19.94
C ASP A 64 -1.41 -16.04 19.64
N LYS A 65 -1.93 -17.21 20.06
CA LYS A 65 -1.32 -18.51 19.77
C LYS A 65 -1.39 -18.91 18.29
N SER A 66 -2.49 -18.60 17.62
CA SER A 66 -2.66 -18.88 16.19
C SER A 66 -1.81 -17.98 15.29
N LEU A 67 -1.37 -16.81 15.79
CA LEU A 67 -0.42 -15.97 15.09
C LEU A 67 0.97 -16.64 15.05
N ASN A 68 1.46 -17.14 16.17
CA ASN A 68 2.74 -17.83 16.25
C ASN A 68 2.78 -19.04 15.32
N GLU A 69 1.74 -19.88 15.33
CA GLU A 69 1.66 -21.04 14.44
C GLU A 69 1.74 -20.66 12.95
N ARG A 70 1.09 -19.56 12.55
CA ARG A 70 1.17 -19.04 11.17
C ARG A 70 2.56 -18.53 10.81
N VAL A 71 3.22 -17.85 11.75
CA VAL A 71 4.59 -17.35 11.57
C VAL A 71 5.57 -18.52 11.43
N ASP A 72 5.46 -19.55 12.27
CA ASP A 72 6.31 -20.73 12.23
C ASP A 72 6.13 -21.50 10.90
N GLN A 73 4.89 -21.63 10.41
CA GLN A 73 4.60 -22.21 9.10
C GLN A 73 5.21 -21.40 7.96
N ALA A 74 5.12 -20.07 8.01
CA ALA A 74 5.70 -19.18 7.00
C ALA A 74 7.23 -19.23 6.98
N LEU A 75 7.87 -19.29 8.15
CA LEU A 75 9.30 -19.47 8.30
C LEU A 75 9.75 -20.81 7.73
N THR A 76 9.03 -21.89 8.05
CA THR A 76 9.28 -23.24 7.51
C THR A 76 9.17 -23.27 5.99
N ARG A 77 8.18 -22.57 5.40
CA ARG A 77 8.04 -22.47 3.94
C ARG A 77 9.19 -21.69 3.30
N THR A 78 9.68 -20.65 3.98
CA THR A 78 10.71 -19.76 3.46
C THR A 78 12.11 -20.38 3.58
N THR A 79 12.42 -21.07 4.69
CA THR A 79 13.72 -21.74 4.91
C THR A 79 13.93 -22.97 4.03
N ARG A 80 12.88 -23.53 3.42
CA ARG A 80 13.01 -24.57 2.39
C ARG A 80 13.73 -24.08 1.13
N HIS A 81 13.82 -22.77 0.92
CA HIS A 81 14.62 -22.18 -0.14
C HIS A 81 15.86 -21.55 0.46
N ALA A 82 17.03 -21.83 -0.14
CA ALA A 82 18.26 -21.13 0.23
C ALA A 82 18.01 -19.62 0.12
N PRO A 83 18.45 -18.80 1.10
CA PRO A 83 18.26 -17.36 1.04
C PRO A 83 18.87 -16.84 -0.26
N TRP A 84 18.00 -16.34 -1.14
CA TRP A 84 18.42 -15.82 -2.45
C TRP A 84 19.39 -14.66 -2.21
N LYS A 85 20.68 -14.90 -2.46
CA LYS A 85 21.67 -13.83 -2.51
C LYS A 85 21.73 -13.31 -3.95
N PRO A 86 21.59 -11.99 -4.16
CA PRO A 86 21.89 -11.41 -5.47
C PRO A 86 23.33 -11.77 -5.84
N SER A 87 23.57 -12.04 -7.13
CA SER A 87 24.93 -12.13 -7.69
C SER A 87 25.86 -11.00 -7.18
N PRO A 88 27.14 -11.30 -6.91
CA PRO A 88 28.14 -10.29 -6.52
C PRO A 88 28.21 -9.09 -7.48
N GLU A 89 27.89 -9.29 -8.75
CA GLU A 89 27.96 -8.29 -9.83
C GLU A 89 26.74 -7.34 -9.90
N HIS A 90 25.78 -7.44 -8.98
CA HIS A 90 24.57 -6.60 -9.04
C HIS A 90 24.88 -5.09 -8.88
N PRO A 91 24.23 -4.21 -9.67
CA PRO A 91 24.55 -2.78 -9.71
C PRO A 91 24.37 -2.05 -8.36
N TRP A 92 23.38 -2.43 -7.55
CA TRP A 92 23.15 -1.86 -6.21
C TRP A 92 24.18 -2.33 -5.15
N ARG A 93 24.93 -3.40 -5.40
CA ARG A 93 26.11 -3.79 -4.59
C ARG A 93 27.37 -3.03 -4.96
N ARG A 94 27.40 -2.40 -6.15
CA ARG A 94 28.57 -1.72 -6.73
C ARG A 94 28.58 -0.20 -6.51
N ALA A 95 27.68 0.34 -5.70
CA ALA A 95 27.61 1.78 -5.43
C ALA A 95 28.69 2.22 -4.42
N SER A 96 29.95 2.27 -4.85
CA SER A 96 30.91 3.22 -4.26
C SER A 96 30.60 4.59 -4.87
N TRP A 97 29.96 5.47 -4.10
CA TRP A 97 29.74 6.87 -4.48
C TRP A 97 31.10 7.50 -4.84
N SER A 98 31.35 7.74 -6.13
CA SER A 98 32.42 8.62 -6.58
C SER A 98 31.92 10.05 -6.43
N THR A 99 32.41 10.74 -5.41
CA THR A 99 32.22 12.19 -5.30
C THR A 99 33.15 12.85 -6.31
N SER A 100 32.62 13.27 -7.45
CA SER A 100 33.37 14.10 -8.38
C SER A 100 33.31 15.54 -7.89
N LYS A 101 34.40 16.04 -7.31
CA LYS A 101 34.62 17.48 -7.13
C LYS A 101 34.58 18.14 -8.52
N THR A 102 33.59 18.98 -8.79
CA THR A 102 33.64 19.93 -9.89
C THR A 102 34.63 21.03 -9.53
N ALA A 103 35.82 20.95 -10.12
CA ALA A 103 36.70 22.11 -10.30
C ALA A 103 36.11 22.93 -11.46
N THR A 104 35.52 24.08 -11.15
CA THR A 104 35.31 25.15 -12.13
C THR A 104 36.54 26.03 -12.11
N GLU A 105 37.52 25.69 -12.95
CA GLU A 105 38.55 26.60 -13.42
C GLU A 105 38.46 26.60 -14.94
N THR A 106 37.95 27.69 -15.50
CA THR A 106 38.20 28.06 -16.90
C THR A 106 38.31 29.57 -16.95
N GLU A 107 39.55 29.94 -17.22
CA GLU A 107 40.22 31.22 -17.40
C GLU A 107 39.75 31.96 -18.68
N HIS A 108 39.62 33.30 -18.63
CA HIS A 108 40.15 34.29 -19.59
C HIS A 108 39.57 35.70 -19.36
N ASN A 109 40.39 36.62 -18.83
CA ASN A 109 40.98 37.77 -19.54
C ASN A 109 41.90 38.55 -18.58
#